data_AF-A0A383EWN3-F1
#
_entry.id   AF-A0A383EWN3-F1
#
_cell.length_a   1.000
_cell.length_b   1.000
_cell.length_c   1.000
_cell.angle_alpha   90.00
_cell.angle_beta   90.00
_cell.angle_gamma   90.00
#
_symmetry.space_group_name_H-M   'P 1'
#
loop_
_entity.id
_entity.type
_entity.pdbx_description
1 polymer ?
#
loop_
_entity_poly.entity_id
_entity_poly.type
_entity_poly.pdbx_seq_one_letter_code
_entity_poly.pdbx_strand_id
1 'polypeptide(L)' 'MTDVHTKLQRSKNMAAIRSKNTKPEITVRKTMYKMGLRYRLHKKDLPGKPDIVLGPVKLALFVNGCFWHRHVNCKYAYNP' A
#
# COMPACT_ATOMS: atom_id res chain seq x y z
N MET A 1 -19.14 15.34 2.14
CA MET A 1 -19.11 14.61 3.42
C MET A 1 -18.36 15.46 4.44
N THR A 2 -18.98 15.83 5.55
CA THR A 2 -18.37 16.64 6.60
C THR A 2 -17.31 15.83 7.35
N ASP A 3 -16.16 16.42 7.66
CA ASP A 3 -15.11 15.74 8.43
C ASP A 3 -15.62 15.45 9.85
N VAL A 4 -15.55 14.18 10.26
CA VAL A 4 -15.97 13.74 11.60
C VAL A 4 -14.92 14.05 12.67
N HIS A 5 -13.75 14.53 12.26
CA HIS A 5 -12.63 14.86 13.14
C HIS A 5 -12.39 16.36 13.25
N THR A 6 -11.91 16.79 14.42
CA THR A 6 -11.36 18.14 14.56
C THR A 6 -10.11 18.31 13.69
N LYS A 7 -9.75 19.54 13.34
CA LYS A 7 -8.55 19.84 12.53
C LYS A 7 -7.27 19.24 13.14
N LEU A 8 -7.15 19.27 14.48
CA LEU A 8 -6.01 18.69 15.19
C LEU A 8 -5.99 17.16 15.11
N GLN A 9 -7.14 16.51 15.29
CA GLN A 9 -7.28 15.05 15.16
C GLN A 9 -6.95 14.60 13.73
N ARG A 10 -7.45 15.32 12.72
CA ARG A 10 -7.15 15.04 11.31
C ARG A 10 -5.66 15.16 11.03
N SER A 11 -5.02 16.24 11.49
CA SER A 11 -3.57 16.44 11.34
C SER A 11 -2.78 15.28 11.96
N LYS A 12 -3.12 14.87 13.19
CA LYS A 12 -2.50 13.73 13.87
C LYS A 12 -2.70 12.41 13.12
N ASN A 13 -3.90 12.14 12.62
CA ASN A 13 -4.20 10.94 11.86
C ASN A 13 -3.40 10.88 10.57
N MET A 14 -3.37 11.97 9.80
CA MET A 14 -2.63 12.06 8.54
C MET A 14 -1.11 11.90 8.76
N ALA A 15 -0.58 12.47 9.83
CA ALA A 15 0.83 12.33 10.20
C ALA A 15 1.22 10.89 10.58
N ALA A 16 0.27 10.08 11.06
CA ALA A 16 0.51 8.69 11.42
C ALA A 16 0.55 7.74 10.19
N ILE A 17 0.02 8.17 9.04
CA ILE A 17 -0.03 7.35 7.83
C ILE A 17 1.38 7.25 7.22
N ARG A 18 1.94 6.05 7.21
CA ARG A 18 3.26 5.76 6.65
C ARG A 18 3.13 5.34 5.18
N SER A 19 4.12 5.71 4.37
CA SER A 19 4.19 5.38 2.94
C SER A 19 4.80 4.00 2.64
N LYS A 20 5.26 3.26 3.66
CA LYS A 20 5.89 1.95 3.53
C LYS A 20 5.61 1.10 4.76
N ASN A 21 5.74 -0.22 4.60
CA ASN A 21 5.48 -1.20 5.65
C ASN A 21 4.08 -1.04 6.23
N THR A 22 3.12 -0.69 5.36
CA THR A 22 1.72 -0.65 5.76
C THR A 22 1.24 -2.05 6.14
N LYS A 23 0.19 -2.14 6.95
CA LYS A 23 -0.42 -3.43 7.32
C LYS A 23 -0.68 -4.34 6.09
N PRO A 24 -1.30 -3.88 4.98
CA PRO A 24 -1.50 -4.73 3.81
C PRO A 24 -0.18 -5.18 3.17
N GLU A 25 0.83 -4.32 3.04
CA GLU A 25 2.16 -4.73 2.53
C GLU A 25 2.78 -5.84 3.38
N ILE A 26 2.76 -5.69 4.72
CA ILE A 26 3.32 -6.69 5.63
C ILE A 26 2.58 -8.02 5.51
N THR A 27 1.24 -8.00 5.39
CA THR A 27 0.44 -9.21 5.23
C THR A 27 0.82 -9.94 3.93
N VAL A 28 0.89 -9.23 2.80
CA VAL A 28 1.31 -9.82 1.52
C VAL A 28 2.73 -10.41 1.63
N ARG A 29 3.67 -9.65 2.20
CA ARG A 29 5.05 -10.09 2.41
C ARG A 29 5.17 -11.37 3.24
N LYS A 30 4.37 -11.48 4.31
CA LYS A 30 4.33 -12.67 5.17
C LYS A 30 3.78 -13.87 4.40
N THR A 31 2.72 -13.68 3.62
CA THR A 31 2.15 -14.75 2.78
C THR A 31 3.14 -15.23 1.73
N MET A 32 3.79 -14.32 1.01
CA MET A 32 4.81 -14.67 0.01
C MET A 32 5.98 -15.42 0.63
N TYR A 33 6.43 -15.01 1.82
CA TYR A 33 7.49 -15.71 2.55
C TYR A 33 7.07 -17.13 2.93
N LYS A 34 5.83 -17.33 3.42
CA LYS A 34 5.27 -18.65 3.72
C LYS A 34 5.17 -19.55 2.48
N MET A 35 4.97 -18.97 1.30
CA MET A 35 4.96 -19.68 0.02
C MET A 35 6.37 -19.98 -0.53
N GLY A 36 7.44 -19.63 0.20
CA GLY A 36 8.82 -19.86 -0.24
C GLY A 36 9.32 -18.88 -1.31
N LEU A 37 8.57 -17.80 -1.59
CA LEU A 37 8.94 -16.83 -2.61
C LEU A 37 10.01 -15.86 -2.08
N ARG A 38 11.09 -15.70 -2.85
CA ARG A 38 12.12 -14.68 -2.61
C ARG A 38 11.81 -13.42 -3.41
N TYR A 39 11.69 -12.30 -2.72
CA TYR A 39 11.36 -11.01 -3.32
C TYR A 39 12.31 -9.90 -2.88
N ARG A 40 12.39 -8.83 -3.68
CA ARG A 40 13.03 -7.56 -3.34
C ARG A 40 11.96 -6.50 -3.09
N LEU A 41 12.25 -5.54 -2.22
CA LEU A 41 11.32 -4.48 -1.86
C LEU A 41 11.74 -3.15 -2.48
N HIS A 42 10.75 -2.35 -2.89
CA HIS A 42 10.92 -0.95 -3.29
C HIS A 42 12.07 -0.70 -4.29
N LYS A 43 12.15 -1.48 -5.38
CA LYS A 43 13.12 -1.24 -6.46
C LYS A 43 12.92 0.17 -7.02
N LYS A 44 13.95 1.02 -6.91
CA LYS A 44 13.93 2.41 -7.40
C LYS A 44 14.25 2.51 -8.89
N ASP A 45 14.88 1.48 -9.44
CA ASP A 45 15.29 1.35 -10.83
C ASP A 45 14.16 0.90 -11.76
N LEU A 46 12.93 0.78 -11.24
CA LEU A 46 11.74 0.42 -12.02
C LEU A 46 10.68 1.52 -11.98
N PRO A 47 9.95 1.74 -13.08
CA PRO A 47 8.88 2.74 -13.14
C PRO A 47 7.80 2.43 -12.10
N GLY A 48 7.26 3.49 -11.48
CA GLY A 48 6.23 3.38 -10.44
C GLY A 48 6.75 2.90 -9.08
N LYS A 49 8.02 2.50 -8.94
CA LYS A 49 8.63 2.01 -7.69
C LYS A 49 7.78 0.91 -7.04
N PRO A 50 7.76 -0.30 -7.63
CA PRO A 50 6.94 -1.40 -7.13
C PRO A 50 7.25 -1.74 -5.67
N ASP A 51 6.23 -2.11 -4.91
CA ASP A 51 6.39 -2.49 -3.50
C ASP A 51 7.18 -3.78 -3.38
N ILE A 52 6.86 -4.76 -4.23
CA ILE A 52 7.48 -6.08 -4.23
C ILE A 52 7.85 -6.47 -5.66
N VAL A 53 9.08 -6.98 -5.83
CA VAL A 53 9.59 -7.46 -7.12
C VAL A 53 10.12 -8.87 -6.99
N LEU A 54 9.64 -9.75 -7.86
CA LEU A 54 10.11 -11.12 -8.04
C LEU A 54 10.96 -11.17 -9.32
N GLY A 55 12.28 -11.01 -9.15
CA GLY A 55 13.22 -10.90 -10.25
C GLY A 55 13.21 -12.07 -11.24
N PRO A 56 13.36 -13.35 -10.78
CA PRO A 56 13.45 -14.50 -11.68
C PRO A 56 12.23 -14.68 -12.58
N VAL A 57 11.04 -14.38 -12.07
CA VAL A 57 9.76 -14.51 -12.80
C VAL A 57 9.30 -13.20 -13.42
N LYS A 58 10.13 -12.14 -13.39
CA LYS A 58 9.85 -10.82 -13.96
C LYS A 58 8.48 -10.22 -13.54
N LEU A 59 8.09 -10.43 -12.28
CA LEU A 59 6.80 -9.97 -11.75
C LEU A 59 7.00 -8.80 -10.78
N ALA A 60 6.22 -7.73 -10.97
CA ALA A 60 6.14 -6.57 -10.08
C ALA A 60 4.74 -6.50 -9.45
N LEU A 61 4.68 -6.25 -8.14
CA LEU A 61 3.46 -6.19 -7.36
C LEU A 61 3.35 -4.83 -6.66
N PHE A 62 2.15 -4.25 -6.73
CA PHE A 62 1.78 -3.00 -6.08
C PHE A 62 0.68 -3.27 -5.05
N VAL A 63 0.87 -2.82 -3.82
CA VAL A 63 -0.08 -2.98 -2.73
C VAL A 63 -0.79 -1.65 -2.50
N ASN A 64 -1.84 -1.41 -3.29
CA ASN A 64 -2.54 -0.14 -3.32
C ASN A 64 -3.62 -0.04 -2.23
N GLY A 65 -3.55 0.99 -1.40
CA GLY A 65 -4.62 1.31 -0.44
C GLY A 65 -5.87 1.83 -1.15
N CYS A 66 -7.05 1.28 -0.83
CA CYS A 66 -8.32 1.63 -1.49
C CYS A 66 -8.64 3.13 -1.41
N PHE A 67 -8.38 3.75 -0.26
CA PHE A 67 -8.63 5.18 -0.03
C PHE A 67 -7.82 6.07 -0.99
N TRP A 68 -6.53 5.77 -1.19
CA TRP A 68 -5.63 6.60 -1.99
C TRP A 68 -5.70 6.31 -3.49
N HIS A 69 -5.95 5.05 -3.86
CA HIS A 69 -5.91 4.59 -5.25
C HIS A 69 -7.30 4.44 -5.89
N ARG A 70 -8.36 4.90 -5.21
CA ARG A 70 -9.73 4.93 -5.74
C ARG A 70 -10.16 3.61 -6.36
N HIS A 71 -10.08 2.56 -5.56
CA HIS A 71 -10.48 1.22 -6.00
C HIS A 71 -11.94 1.23 -6.48
N VAL A 72 -12.13 0.88 -7.75
CA VAL A 72 -13.45 0.90 -8.41
C VAL A 72 -14.44 0.00 -7.67
N ASN A 73 -15.66 0.48 -7.48
CA ASN A 73 -16.74 -0.23 -6.75
C ASN A 73 -16.37 -0.66 -5.32
N CYS A 74 -15.48 0.08 -4.65
CA CYS A 74 -15.07 -0.23 -3.29
C CYS A 74 -15.67 0.74 -2.27
N LYS A 75 -16.38 0.21 -1.26
CA LYS A 75 -16.92 1.00 -0.13
C LYS A 75 -15.87 1.70 0.73
N TYR A 76 -14.61 1.27 0.65
CA TYR A 76 -13.48 1.86 1.39
C TYR A 76 -12.68 2.85 0.53
N ALA A 77 -13.01 2.99 -0.74
CA ALA A 77 -12.37 3.98 -1.59
C ALA A 77 -12.93 5.36 -1.26
N TYR A 78 -12.04 6.36 -1.25
CA TYR A 78 -12.48 7.74 -1.26
C TYR A 78 -12.97 8.07 -2.67
N ASN A 79 -14.26 8.37 -2.78
CA ASN A 79 -14.84 8.91 -3.99
C ASN A 79 -15.24 10.37 -3.67
N PRO A 80 -14.53 11.37 -4.24
CA PRO A 80 -14.81 12.78 -3.97
C PRO A 80 -16.22 13.19 -4.41
#